data_AF-A0A4U6S4S7-F1
#
_entry.id   AF-A0A4U6S4S7-F1
#
_cell.length_a   1.000
_cell.length_b   1.000
_cell.length_c   1.000
_cell.angle_alpha   90.00
_cell.angle_beta   90.00
_cell.angle_gamma   90.00
#
_symmetry.space_group_name_H-M   'P 1'
#
loop_
_entity.id
_entity.type
_entity.pdbx_description
1 polymer ?
#
loop_
_entity_poly.entity_id
_entity_poly.type
_entity_poly.pdbx_seq_one_letter_code
_entity_poly.pdbx_strand_id
1 'polypeptide(L)'
;MDTLANTRSIVGALLPVEELSSAALLSSLEAHKERPLIFSYDGRDVRPSYHVTEVKTGSFRALDCGANPESWSETFIQLWDIEEENRGHMPAGKFLAIIRKVDEAVGFDPQARLTFEVSDGVRPMQIYRAERMEIADAAIRVYLSARPSSCKPRDRWLQEQVSCCTPKAKQPCCG
;
A
#
# COMPACT_ATOMS: atom_id res chain seq x y z
N MET A 1 30.41 34.61 3.46
CA MET A 1 31.15 33.85 4.50
C MET A 1 30.11 33.25 5.46
N ASP A 2 29.10 32.59 4.92
CA ASP A 2 29.11 31.17 4.51
C ASP A 2 29.28 30.27 5.72
N THR A 3 28.22 29.57 6.12
CA THR A 3 28.14 28.11 5.94
C THR A 3 26.68 27.69 6.11
N LEU A 4 26.18 27.02 5.07
CA LEU A 4 24.83 26.52 4.90
C LEU A 4 24.43 25.55 6.01
N ALA A 5 23.20 25.71 6.50
CA ALA A 5 22.51 24.72 7.31
C ALA A 5 22.39 23.42 6.51
N ASN A 6 22.88 22.34 7.11
CA ASN A 6 22.92 20.99 6.58
C ASN A 6 21.50 20.44 6.39
N THR A 7 20.95 20.60 5.19
CA THR A 7 19.74 19.91 4.74
C THR A 7 20.03 18.42 4.61
N ARG A 8 19.89 17.66 5.70
CA ARG A 8 19.87 16.20 5.64
C ARG A 8 18.68 15.76 4.79
N SER A 9 19.01 15.37 3.56
CA SER A 9 18.17 14.70 2.58
C SER A 9 17.18 13.72 3.24
N ILE A 10 15.88 14.02 3.14
CA ILE A 10 14.76 13.14 3.54
C ILE A 10 14.52 12.10 2.42
N VAL A 11 15.58 11.44 1.98
CA VAL A 11 15.46 10.25 1.14
C VAL A 11 15.89 9.08 2.01
N GLY A 12 15.03 8.77 2.99
CA GLY A 12 15.14 7.55 3.77
C GLY A 12 15.16 6.37 2.81
N ALA A 13 16.20 5.56 2.92
CA ALA A 13 16.40 4.35 2.15
C ALA A 13 15.13 3.46 2.21
N LEU A 14 14.39 3.39 1.11
CA LEU A 14 13.26 2.48 0.96
C LEU A 14 13.83 1.08 0.70
N LEU A 15 14.19 0.39 1.78
CA LEU A 15 14.09 -1.06 1.80
C LEU A 15 12.67 -1.44 1.34
N PRO A 16 12.49 -2.58 0.65
CA PRO A 16 11.15 -2.99 0.21
C PRO A 16 10.29 -3.18 1.46
N VAL A 17 9.39 -2.24 1.70
CA VAL A 17 8.34 -2.39 2.71
C VAL A 17 7.51 -3.57 2.26
N GLU A 18 7.44 -4.60 3.09
CA GLU A 18 6.60 -5.76 2.86
C GLU A 18 5.14 -5.26 2.79
N GLU A 19 4.55 -5.35 1.60
CA GLU A 19 3.22 -4.80 1.35
C GLU A 19 2.18 -5.80 1.85
N LEU A 20 1.13 -5.31 2.50
CA LEU A 20 0.02 -6.16 2.90
C LEU A 20 -0.66 -6.73 1.65
N SER A 21 -0.63 -8.05 1.49
CA SER A 21 -1.23 -8.70 0.33
C SER A 21 -2.76 -8.60 0.35
N SER A 22 -3.36 -8.66 -0.84
CA SER A 22 -4.80 -8.76 -1.04
C SER A 22 -5.41 -9.88 -0.20
N ALA A 23 -4.83 -11.08 -0.25
CA ALA A 23 -5.28 -12.22 0.53
C ALA A 23 -5.23 -11.98 2.05
N ALA A 24 -4.14 -11.38 2.56
CA ALA A 24 -3.98 -11.10 3.98
C ALA A 24 -5.01 -10.06 4.46
N LEU A 25 -5.18 -8.97 3.71
CA LEU A 25 -6.18 -7.95 3.99
C LEU A 25 -7.59 -8.56 4.08
N LEU A 26 -8.03 -9.23 3.01
CA LEU A 26 -9.40 -9.75 2.93
C LEU A 26 -9.69 -10.80 4.02
N SER A 27 -8.70 -11.66 4.32
CA SER A 27 -8.85 -12.68 5.36
C SER A 27 -9.02 -12.07 6.75
N SER A 28 -8.27 -11.02 7.08
CA SER A 28 -8.45 -10.32 8.36
C SER A 28 -9.76 -9.55 8.44
N LEU A 29 -10.22 -8.93 7.35
CA LEU A 29 -11.50 -8.24 7.33
C LEU A 29 -12.68 -9.20 7.53
N GLU A 30 -12.59 -10.43 6.99
CA GLU A 30 -13.65 -11.45 7.11
C GLU A 30 -13.91 -11.85 8.57
N ALA A 31 -12.89 -11.79 9.45
CA ALA A 31 -13.02 -12.06 10.88
C ALA A 31 -13.69 -10.92 11.67
N HIS A 32 -13.84 -9.73 11.08
CA HIS A 32 -14.25 -8.50 11.77
C HIS A 32 -15.27 -7.67 10.97
N LYS A 33 -16.20 -8.32 10.26
CA LYS A 33 -17.13 -7.71 9.29
C LYS A 33 -17.94 -6.52 9.81
N GLU A 34 -18.35 -6.55 11.07
CA GLU A 34 -19.19 -5.49 11.66
C GLU A 34 -18.36 -4.26 12.08
N ARG A 35 -17.03 -4.36 12.11
CA ARG A 35 -16.18 -3.25 12.55
C ARG A 35 -16.07 -2.19 11.45
N PRO A 36 -16.07 -0.90 11.81
CA PRO A 36 -15.72 0.17 10.88
C PRO A 36 -14.34 -0.06 10.27
N LEU A 37 -14.24 0.11 8.96
CA LEU A 37 -12.99 0.05 8.20
C LEU A 37 -12.51 1.46 7.92
N ILE A 38 -11.29 1.76 8.36
CA ILE A 38 -10.67 3.08 8.22
C ILE A 38 -9.39 2.93 7.41
N PHE A 39 -9.28 3.68 6.32
CA PHE A 39 -8.01 3.83 5.60
C PHE A 39 -7.28 5.07 6.12
N SER A 40 -6.00 4.94 6.44
CA SER A 40 -5.18 6.04 6.95
C SER A 40 -4.06 6.32 5.96
N TYR A 41 -3.93 7.55 5.48
CA TYR A 41 -2.94 7.95 4.47
C TYR A 41 -2.45 9.37 4.77
N ASP A 42 -1.20 9.67 4.45
CA ASP A 42 -0.58 10.99 4.71
C ASP A 42 -0.76 11.49 6.16
N GLY A 43 -0.73 10.57 7.12
CA GLY A 43 -0.88 10.87 8.55
C GLY A 43 -2.29 11.22 9.01
N ARG A 44 -3.33 10.98 8.18
CA ARG A 44 -4.74 11.21 8.52
C ARG A 44 -5.63 10.05 8.10
N ASP A 45 -6.77 9.92 8.76
CA ASP A 45 -7.80 8.96 8.36
C ASP A 45 -8.66 9.53 7.22
N VAL A 46 -9.16 8.64 6.35
CA VAL A 46 -10.28 8.96 5.45
C VAL A 46 -11.47 9.42 6.26
N ARG A 47 -12.25 10.33 5.68
CA ARG A 47 -13.50 10.82 6.27
C ARG A 47 -14.49 9.67 6.46
N PRO A 48 -15.34 9.71 7.51
CA PRO A 48 -16.29 8.65 7.80
C PRO A 48 -17.18 8.23 6.62
N SER A 49 -17.57 9.15 5.77
CA SER A 49 -18.43 8.89 4.62
C SER A 49 -17.69 8.58 3.31
N TYR A 50 -16.44 8.12 3.37
CA TYR A 50 -15.71 7.76 2.16
C TYR A 50 -16.45 6.68 1.35
N HIS A 51 -16.26 6.70 0.02
CA HIS A 51 -16.82 5.70 -0.88
C HIS A 51 -15.73 4.86 -1.52
N VAL A 52 -16.02 3.58 -1.76
CA VAL A 52 -15.29 2.80 -2.77
C VAL A 52 -16.03 3.02 -4.08
N THR A 53 -15.41 3.75 -5.02
CA THR A 53 -16.07 4.16 -6.28
C THR A 53 -15.85 3.19 -7.42
N GLU A 54 -14.69 2.54 -7.45
CA GLU A 54 -14.32 1.56 -8.46
C GLU A 54 -13.37 0.53 -7.85
N VAL A 55 -13.50 -0.72 -8.28
CA VAL A 55 -12.49 -1.75 -8.08
C VAL A 55 -12.20 -2.35 -9.45
N LYS A 56 -10.94 -2.30 -9.86
CA LYS A 56 -10.50 -2.77 -11.18
C LYS A 56 -9.32 -3.72 -11.03
N THR A 57 -9.30 -4.74 -11.86
CA THR A 57 -8.19 -5.70 -11.96
C THR A 57 -7.50 -5.50 -13.32
N GLY A 58 -6.19 -5.69 -13.37
CA GLY A 58 -5.40 -5.56 -14.58
C GLY A 58 -4.19 -6.49 -14.60
N SER A 59 -3.81 -6.92 -15.80
CA SER A 59 -2.56 -7.64 -16.04
C SER A 59 -1.59 -6.72 -16.77
N PHE A 60 -0.40 -6.55 -16.20
CA PHE A 60 0.60 -5.61 -16.67
C PHE A 60 1.83 -6.35 -17.17
N ARG A 61 2.42 -5.79 -18.23
CA ARG A 61 3.74 -6.16 -18.75
C ARG A 61 4.55 -4.88 -18.91
N ALA A 62 5.74 -4.84 -18.35
CA ALA A 62 6.57 -3.63 -18.38
C ALA A 62 8.06 -3.97 -18.56
N LEU A 63 8.83 -2.93 -18.87
CA LEU A 63 10.28 -2.91 -18.84
C LEU A 63 10.73 -1.85 -17.84
N ASP A 64 11.71 -2.15 -17.00
CA ASP A 64 12.33 -1.13 -16.13
C ASP A 64 13.37 -0.27 -16.89
N CYS A 65 13.93 0.75 -16.22
CA CYS A 65 14.98 1.63 -16.77
C CYS A 65 16.23 0.87 -17.27
N GLY A 66 16.42 -0.40 -16.87
CA GLY A 66 17.51 -1.28 -17.29
C GLY A 66 17.09 -2.34 -18.31
N ALA A 67 15.92 -2.18 -18.96
CA ALA A 67 15.36 -3.11 -19.93
C ALA A 67 15.08 -4.53 -19.38
N ASN A 68 14.87 -4.67 -18.07
CA ASN A 68 14.46 -5.95 -17.49
C ASN A 68 12.94 -6.10 -17.58
N PRO A 69 12.42 -7.20 -18.15
CA PRO A 69 10.98 -7.42 -18.26
C PRO A 69 10.38 -7.77 -16.90
N GLU A 70 9.15 -7.33 -16.69
CA GLU A 70 8.34 -7.69 -15.52
C GLU A 70 6.88 -7.88 -15.94
N SER A 71 6.19 -8.79 -15.25
CA SER A 71 4.76 -8.99 -15.43
C SER A 71 4.11 -9.25 -14.09
N TRP A 72 2.94 -8.66 -13.87
CA TRP A 72 2.18 -8.83 -12.64
C TRP A 72 0.69 -8.59 -12.87
N SER A 73 -0.13 -9.16 -11.99
CA SER A 73 -1.53 -8.78 -11.82
C SER A 73 -1.62 -7.70 -10.75
N GLU A 74 -2.54 -6.75 -10.91
CA GLU A 74 -2.78 -5.69 -9.93
C GLU A 74 -4.27 -5.41 -9.81
N THR A 75 -4.73 -5.25 -8.57
CA THR A 75 -6.05 -4.76 -8.24
C THR A 75 -5.94 -3.36 -7.67
N PHE A 76 -6.75 -2.45 -8.23
CA PHE A 76 -6.86 -1.08 -7.78
C PHE A 76 -8.20 -0.88 -7.10
N ILE A 77 -8.19 -0.21 -5.95
CA ILE A 77 -9.38 0.17 -5.19
C ILE A 77 -9.40 1.69 -5.11
N GLN A 78 -10.41 2.31 -5.72
CA GLN A 78 -10.59 3.76 -5.67
C GLN A 78 -11.37 4.16 -4.42
N LEU A 79 -10.76 5.02 -3.61
CA LEU A 79 -11.35 5.63 -2.43
C LEU A 79 -11.63 7.12 -2.70
N TRP A 80 -12.89 7.50 -2.56
CA TRP A 80 -13.31 8.89 -2.60
C TRP A 80 -13.47 9.42 -1.17
N ASP A 81 -12.49 10.20 -0.73
CA ASP A 81 -12.38 10.76 0.61
C ASP A 81 -13.19 12.05 0.74
N ILE A 82 -14.50 11.91 0.97
CA ILE A 82 -15.43 13.04 1.13
C ILE A 82 -16.22 12.95 2.42
N GLU A 83 -16.78 14.10 2.83
CA GLU A 83 -17.67 14.21 3.98
C GLU A 83 -19.12 14.39 3.49
N GLU A 84 -19.99 13.46 3.89
CA GLU A 84 -21.44 13.51 3.75
C GLU A 84 -22.03 13.46 5.16
N GLU A 85 -23.03 14.31 5.42
CA GLU A 85 -23.64 14.40 6.74
C GLU A 85 -24.22 13.06 7.22
N ASN A 86 -24.08 12.80 8.53
CA ASN A 86 -24.71 11.69 9.24
C ASN A 86 -24.31 10.28 8.76
N ARG A 87 -23.09 10.11 8.22
CA ARG A 87 -22.54 8.78 7.89
C ARG A 87 -21.25 8.50 8.64
N GLY A 88 -21.17 7.31 9.26
CA GLY A 88 -19.94 6.75 9.83
C GLY A 88 -19.13 5.98 8.79
N HIS A 89 -17.91 5.57 9.17
CA HIS A 89 -17.03 4.70 8.36
C HIS A 89 -17.74 3.44 7.89
N MET A 90 -17.47 3.05 6.64
CA MET A 90 -17.97 1.83 6.02
C MET A 90 -17.59 0.60 6.87
N PRO A 91 -18.52 -0.31 7.20
CA PRO A 91 -18.18 -1.58 7.84
C PRO A 91 -17.35 -2.48 6.91
N ALA A 92 -16.42 -3.25 7.47
CA ALA A 92 -15.57 -4.18 6.73
C ALA A 92 -16.37 -5.19 5.89
N GLY A 93 -17.53 -5.64 6.38
CA GLY A 93 -18.43 -6.54 5.66
C GLY A 93 -19.01 -5.92 4.38
N LYS A 94 -19.29 -4.61 4.38
CA LYS A 94 -19.73 -3.90 3.17
C LYS A 94 -18.61 -3.80 2.14
N PHE A 95 -17.40 -3.52 2.59
CA PHE A 95 -16.21 -3.54 1.72
C PHE A 95 -16.02 -4.92 1.09
N LEU A 96 -16.06 -5.99 1.89
CA LEU A 96 -15.95 -7.37 1.41
C LEU A 96 -17.06 -7.75 0.42
N ALA A 97 -18.27 -7.24 0.59
CA ALA A 97 -19.36 -7.46 -0.35
C ALA A 97 -19.12 -6.76 -1.70
N ILE A 98 -18.48 -5.59 -1.71
CA ILE A 98 -18.05 -4.90 -2.94
C ILE A 98 -16.99 -5.75 -3.66
N ILE A 99 -15.96 -6.20 -2.93
CA ILE A 99 -14.89 -7.04 -3.52
C ILE A 99 -15.45 -8.34 -4.09
N ARG A 100 -16.36 -9.02 -3.38
CA ARG A 100 -17.03 -10.24 -3.88
C ARG A 100 -17.77 -10.02 -5.21
N LYS A 101 -18.54 -8.95 -5.32
CA LYS A 101 -19.24 -8.62 -6.58
C LYS A 101 -18.28 -8.38 -7.74
N VAL A 102 -17.13 -7.79 -7.46
CA VAL A 102 -16.09 -7.52 -8.46
C VAL A 102 -15.42 -8.82 -8.88
N ASP A 103 -15.05 -9.67 -7.92
CA ASP A 103 -14.49 -11.00 -8.19
C ASP A 103 -15.43 -11.84 -9.05
N GLU A 104 -16.73 -11.89 -8.71
CA GLU A 104 -17.74 -12.60 -9.50
C GLU A 104 -17.87 -12.07 -10.94
N ALA A 105 -17.67 -10.76 -11.16
CA ALA A 105 -17.87 -10.11 -12.45
C ALA A 105 -16.63 -10.13 -13.36
N VAL A 106 -15.44 -9.91 -12.80
CA VAL A 106 -14.20 -9.71 -13.57
C VAL A 106 -13.02 -10.54 -13.09
N GLY A 107 -13.19 -11.33 -12.03
CA GLY A 107 -12.15 -12.15 -11.43
C GLY A 107 -11.20 -11.35 -10.53
N PHE A 108 -10.83 -11.96 -9.40
CA PHE A 108 -9.88 -11.41 -8.44
C PHE A 108 -8.75 -12.40 -8.22
N ASP A 109 -7.51 -11.98 -8.50
CA ASP A 109 -6.31 -12.75 -8.20
C ASP A 109 -5.87 -12.41 -6.77
N PRO A 110 -5.94 -13.35 -5.79
CA PRO A 110 -5.55 -13.09 -4.41
C PRO A 110 -4.05 -12.76 -4.24
N GLN A 111 -3.23 -13.08 -5.24
CA GLN A 111 -1.80 -12.78 -5.31
C GLN A 111 -1.51 -11.49 -6.09
N ALA A 112 -2.53 -10.83 -6.65
CA ALA A 112 -2.36 -9.55 -7.31
C ALA A 112 -1.84 -8.50 -6.32
N ARG A 113 -0.98 -7.60 -6.84
CA ARG A 113 -0.61 -6.39 -6.12
C ARG A 113 -1.85 -5.62 -5.76
N LEU A 114 -1.86 -5.05 -4.57
CA LEU A 114 -2.95 -4.19 -4.11
C LEU A 114 -2.52 -2.74 -4.16
N THR A 115 -3.32 -1.93 -4.86
CA THR A 115 -3.10 -0.50 -4.97
C THR A 115 -4.38 0.26 -4.61
N PHE A 116 -4.22 1.33 -3.83
CA PHE A 116 -5.30 2.23 -3.47
C PHE A 116 -5.13 3.55 -4.23
N GLU A 117 -6.17 3.97 -4.92
CA GLU A 117 -6.24 5.26 -5.60
C GLU A 117 -7.12 6.19 -4.75
N VAL A 118 -6.56 7.23 -4.15
CA VAL A 118 -7.30 8.09 -3.22
C VAL A 118 -7.39 9.51 -3.75
N SER A 119 -8.60 10.09 -3.71
CA SER A 119 -8.86 11.50 -4.07
C SER A 119 -10.04 12.05 -3.25
N ASP A 120 -10.10 13.37 -3.09
CA ASP A 120 -11.23 14.10 -2.53
C ASP A 120 -12.20 14.66 -3.61
N GLY A 121 -11.99 14.28 -4.88
CA GLY A 121 -12.72 14.80 -6.03
C GLY A 121 -12.21 16.16 -6.54
N VAL A 122 -11.23 16.75 -5.86
CA VAL A 122 -10.57 18.01 -6.29
C VAL A 122 -9.13 17.72 -6.73
N ARG A 123 -8.38 16.97 -5.92
CA ARG A 123 -7.01 16.58 -6.24
C ARG A 123 -6.99 15.37 -7.19
N PRO A 124 -5.96 15.25 -8.05
CA PRO A 124 -5.73 14.03 -8.81
C PRO A 124 -5.67 12.80 -7.90
N MET A 125 -6.03 11.63 -8.43
CA MET A 125 -5.88 10.38 -7.71
C MET A 125 -4.42 10.14 -7.34
N GLN A 126 -4.18 9.93 -6.05
CA GLN A 126 -2.88 9.61 -5.49
C GLN A 126 -2.79 8.10 -5.27
N ILE A 127 -1.63 7.51 -5.59
CA ILE A 127 -1.43 6.07 -5.59
C ILE A 127 -0.74 5.64 -4.30
N TYR A 128 -1.38 4.73 -3.58
CA TYR A 128 -0.88 4.17 -2.32
C TYR A 128 -0.85 2.65 -2.36
N ARG A 129 -0.08 2.09 -1.44
CA ARG A 129 -0.03 0.66 -1.12
C ARG A 129 -0.46 0.44 0.32
N ALA A 130 -1.06 -0.71 0.62
CA ALA A 130 -1.29 -1.09 2.01
C ALA A 130 0.03 -1.49 2.67
N GLU A 131 0.41 -0.74 3.70
CA GLU A 131 1.65 -0.97 4.46
C GLU A 131 1.41 -1.92 5.62
N ARG A 132 0.37 -1.68 6.42
CA ARG A 132 0.01 -2.53 7.56
C ARG A 132 -1.45 -2.36 7.92
N MET A 133 -1.92 -3.22 8.82
CA MET A 133 -3.26 -3.17 9.35
C MET A 133 -3.23 -3.34 10.86
N GLU A 134 -4.05 -2.55 11.55
CA GLU A 134 -4.25 -2.63 12.98
C GLU A 134 -5.72 -2.95 13.25
N ILE A 135 -5.94 -3.96 14.08
CA ILE A 135 -7.27 -4.39 14.49
C ILE A 135 -7.44 -3.99 15.95
N ALA A 136 -8.29 -3.00 16.19
CA ALA A 136 -8.67 -2.55 17.53
C ALA A 136 -10.16 -2.83 17.78
N ASP A 137 -10.58 -2.76 19.04
CA ASP A 137 -11.98 -3.04 19.41
C ASP A 137 -12.97 -2.09 18.74
N ALA A 138 -12.59 -0.83 18.52
CA ALA A 138 -13.45 0.19 17.92
C ALA A 138 -13.49 0.15 16.39
N ALA A 139 -12.39 -0.23 15.72
CA ALA A 139 -12.28 -0.18 14.27
C ALA A 139 -11.10 -1.02 13.75
N ILE A 140 -11.13 -1.36 12.47
CA ILE A 140 -9.98 -1.86 11.72
C ILE A 140 -9.38 -0.68 10.97
N ARG A 141 -8.07 -0.46 11.12
CA ARG A 141 -7.36 0.59 10.39
C ARG A 141 -6.34 -0.03 9.44
N VAL A 142 -6.42 0.33 8.17
CA VAL A 142 -5.45 -0.03 7.14
C VAL A 142 -4.61 1.20 6.85
N TYR A 143 -3.32 1.12 7.14
CA TYR A 143 -2.39 2.21 6.87
C TYR A 143 -1.86 2.09 5.44
N LEU A 144 -1.99 3.18 4.72
CA LEU A 144 -1.59 3.35 3.34
C LEU A 144 -0.32 4.21 3.31
N SER A 145 0.70 3.73 2.60
CA SER A 145 1.89 4.52 2.28
C SER A 145 1.89 4.87 0.80
N ALA A 146 2.41 6.04 0.46
CA ALA A 146 2.53 6.46 -0.93
C ALA A 146 3.33 5.41 -1.73
N ARG A 147 2.96 5.20 -2.99
CA ARG A 147 3.72 4.38 -3.96
C ARG A 147 4.49 5.32 -4.89
N PRO A 148 5.67 5.84 -4.49
CA PRO A 148 6.44 6.74 -5.34
C PRO A 148 7.02 6.01 -6.54
N SER A 149 7.23 6.73 -7.64
CA SER A 149 8.04 6.24 -8.74
C SER A 149 9.48 5.99 -8.30
N SER A 150 10.07 4.87 -8.72
CA SER A 150 11.47 4.55 -8.45
C SER A 150 12.14 3.90 -9.67
N CYS A 151 13.48 3.94 -9.75
CA CYS A 151 14.24 3.20 -10.77
C CYS A 151 14.77 1.92 -10.13
N LYS A 152 14.10 0.80 -10.43
CA LYS A 152 14.36 -0.53 -9.86
C LYS A 152 15.83 -0.97 -9.91
N PRO A 153 16.56 -0.82 -11.04
CA PRO A 153 18.01 -1.01 -11.10
C PRO A 153 18.80 -0.23 -10.04
N ARG A 154 18.48 1.05 -9.82
CA ARG A 154 19.12 1.85 -8.76
C ARG A 154 18.76 1.32 -7.37
N ASP A 155 17.51 0.96 -7.15
CA ASP A 155 17.05 0.45 -5.86
C ASP A 155 17.71 -0.90 -5.52
N ARG A 156 17.83 -1.80 -6.50
CA ARG A 156 18.58 -3.08 -6.36
C ARG A 156 20.05 -2.83 -6.01
N TRP A 157 20.71 -1.91 -6.72
CA TRP A 157 22.09 -1.52 -6.44
C TRP A 157 22.27 -0.99 -5.01
N LEU A 158 21.35 -0.14 -4.53
CA LEU A 158 21.37 0.35 -3.15
C LEU A 158 21.20 -0.79 -2.13
N GLN A 159 20.31 -1.74 -2.39
CA GLN A 159 20.10 -2.90 -1.51
C GLN A 159 21.36 -3.79 -1.39
N GLU A 160 22.06 -4.01 -2.51
CA GLU A 160 23.32 -4.76 -2.53
C GLU A 160 24.41 -4.08 -1.69
N GLN A 161 24.50 -2.75 -1.73
CA GLN A 161 25.45 -2.01 -0.89
C GLN A 161 25.16 -2.16 0.61
N VAL A 162 23.89 -2.10 1.00
CA VAL A 162 23.47 -2.30 2.40
C VAL A 162 23.80 -3.72 2.87
N SER A 163 23.58 -4.72 2.02
CA SER A 163 23.93 -6.12 2.30
C SER A 163 25.45 -6.32 2.48
N CYS A 164 26.26 -5.67 1.63
CA CYS A 164 27.72 -5.73 1.69
C CYS A 164 28.32 -5.10 2.95
N CYS A 165 27.68 -4.06 3.50
CA CYS A 165 28.14 -3.36 4.70
C CYS A 165 27.71 -4.00 6.03
N THR A 166 27.08 -5.17 6.01
CA THR A 166 26.80 -5.91 7.25
C THR A 166 28.08 -6.61 7.72
N PRO A 167 28.64 -6.30 8.90
CA PRO A 167 29.81 -7.04 9.38
C PRO A 167 29.42 -8.50 9.56
N LYS A 168 30.03 -9.40 8.77
CA LYS A 168 29.97 -10.84 9.03
C LYS A 168 30.37 -11.06 10.48
N ALA A 169 29.47 -11.59 11.30
CA ALA A 169 29.82 -12.09 12.62
C ALA A 169 31.00 -13.05 12.43
N LYS A 170 32.15 -12.70 13.01
CA LYS A 170 33.33 -13.57 13.00
C LYS A 170 32.93 -14.87 13.68
N GLN A 171 32.74 -15.93 12.91
CA GLN A 171 32.83 -17.28 13.47
C GLN A 171 34.26 -17.42 14.02
N PRO A 172 34.44 -17.89 15.26
CA PRO A 172 35.77 -18.23 15.74
C PRO A 172 36.26 -19.44 14.95
N CYS A 173 37.23 -19.21 14.07
CA CYS A 173 38.08 -20.27 13.54
C CYS A 173 39.10 -20.64 14.62
N CYS A 174 38.87 -21.73 15.34
CA CYS A 174 39.92 -22.55 15.97
C CYS A 174 39.38 -23.95 16.30
N GLY A 175 40.04 -24.94 15.71
CA GLY A 175 40.10 -26.35 16.10
C GLY A 175 41.41 -26.89 15.53
#